data_AF-A0A3N4NHX2-F1
#
_entry.id   AF-A0A3N4NHX2-F1
#
_cell.length_a   1.000
_cell.length_b   1.000
_cell.length_c   1.000
_cell.angle_alpha   90.00
_cell.angle_beta   90.00
_cell.angle_gamma   90.00
#
_symmetry.space_group_name_H-M   'P 1'
#
loop_
_entity.id
_entity.type
_entity.pdbx_description
1 polymer ?
#
loop_
_entity_poly.entity_id
_entity_poly.type
_entity_poly.pdbx_seq_one_letter_code
_entity_poly.pdbx_strand_id
1 'polypeptide(L)' 'MENPFKEIGHPPMEAPKEMKKIVMENVNSFKLFIEMMSFFSLDYASAVEAFFKRKNKNF' A
#
# COMPACT_ATOMS: atom_id res chain seq x y z
N MET A 1 -17.63 -32.51 -3.47
CA MET A 1 -18.21 -31.16 -3.39
C MET A 1 -17.59 -30.35 -4.51
N GLU A 2 -18.39 -29.82 -5.44
CA GLU A 2 -17.88 -28.90 -6.46
C GLU A 2 -17.62 -27.52 -5.85
N ASN A 3 -16.59 -26.83 -6.36
CA ASN A 3 -16.19 -25.52 -5.89
C ASN A 3 -17.27 -24.47 -6.26
N PRO A 4 -17.92 -23.82 -5.28
CA PRO A 4 -19.01 -22.87 -5.53
C PRO A 4 -18.55 -21.55 -6.17
N PHE A 5 -17.24 -21.31 -6.26
CA PHE A 5 -16.68 -20.11 -6.89
C PHE A 5 -16.36 -20.27 -8.38
N LYS A 6 -16.51 -21.48 -8.95
CA LYS A 6 -16.16 -21.75 -10.37
C LYS A 6 -16.97 -20.93 -11.37
N GLU A 7 -18.18 -20.53 -11.01
CA GLU A 7 -19.08 -19.78 -11.88
C GLU A 7 -18.98 -18.27 -11.66
N ILE A 8 -18.24 -17.80 -10.63
CA ILE A 8 -18.11 -16.37 -10.36
C ILE A 8 -17.21 -15.76 -11.42
N GLY A 9 -17.75 -14.81 -12.19
CA GLY A 9 -16.99 -14.10 -13.23
C GLY A 9 -16.86 -14.88 -14.55
N HIS A 10 -17.67 -15.92 -14.76
CA HIS A 10 -17.76 -16.64 -16.03
C HIS A 10 -19.12 -16.41 -16.71
N PRO A 11 -19.15 -15.98 -17.99
CA PRO A 11 -18.00 -15.54 -18.78
C PRO A 11 -17.41 -14.23 -18.22
N PRO A 12 -16.12 -13.93 -18.50
CA PRO A 12 -15.51 -12.67 -18.10
C PRO A 12 -16.30 -11.50 -18.67
N MET A 13 -17.03 -10.80 -17.81
CA MET A 13 -17.76 -9.59 -18.19
C MET A 13 -16.83 -8.39 -18.01
N GLU A 14 -16.80 -7.50 -19.01
CA GLU A 14 -16.09 -6.23 -18.84
C GLU A 14 -16.77 -5.42 -17.73
N ALA A 15 -15.94 -4.91 -16.80
CA ALA A 15 -16.43 -4.03 -15.77
C ALA A 15 -17.02 -2.75 -16.42
N PRO A 16 -18.13 -2.20 -15.89
CA PRO A 16 -18.66 -0.93 -16.34
C PRO A 16 -17.57 0.15 -16.38
N LYS A 17 -17.53 0.95 -17.44
CA LYS A 17 -16.47 1.95 -17.66
C LYS A 17 -16.31 2.91 -16.48
N GLU A 18 -17.42 3.29 -15.86
CA GLU A 18 -17.44 4.14 -14.67
C GLU A 18 -16.81 3.46 -13.46
N MET A 19 -17.15 2.20 -13.18
CA MET A 19 -16.53 1.41 -12.11
C MET A 19 -15.03 1.22 -12.33
N LYS A 20 -14.60 0.94 -13.57
CA LYS A 20 -13.18 0.82 -13.90
C LYS A 20 -12.41 2.11 -13.60
N LYS A 21 -12.99 3.26 -13.95
CA LYS A 21 -12.39 4.57 -13.67
C LYS A 21 -12.25 4.80 -12.16
N ILE A 22 -13.31 4.59 -11.39
CA ILE A 22 -13.32 4.78 -9.93
C ILE A 22 -12.29 3.87 -9.25
N VAL A 23 -12.23 2.59 -9.63
CA VAL A 23 -11.26 1.65 -9.07
C VAL A 23 -9.83 2.09 -9.36
N MET A 24 -9.54 2.49 -10.60
CA MET A 24 -8.20 2.96 -10.96
C MET A 24 -7.82 4.26 -10.23
N GLU A 25 -8.76 5.20 -10.04
CA GLU A 25 -8.54 6.40 -9.24
C GLU A 25 -8.18 6.04 -7.78
N ASN A 26 -8.94 5.14 -7.15
CA ASN A 26 -8.67 4.69 -5.78
C ASN A 26 -7.31 3.99 -5.65
N VAL A 27 -6.95 3.13 -6.62
CA VAL A 27 -5.63 2.47 -6.65
C VAL A 27 -4.51 3.49 -6.72
N ASN A 28 -4.66 4.54 -7.52
CA ASN A 28 -3.67 5.61 -7.64
C ASN A 28 -3.51 6.40 -6.34
N SER A 29 -4.62 6.75 -5.68
CA SER A 29 -4.59 7.44 -4.38
C SER A 29 -3.90 6.58 -3.31
N PHE A 30 -4.19 5.28 -3.27
CA PHE A 30 -3.55 4.37 -2.32
C PHE A 30 -2.06 4.20 -2.62
N LYS A 31 -1.68 4.09 -3.90
CA LYS A 31 -0.27 3.99 -4.31
C LYS A 31 0.52 5.23 -3.89
N LEU A 32 -0.03 6.43 -4.11
CA LEU A 32 0.56 7.69 -3.66
C LEU A 32 0.75 7.69 -2.13
N PHE A 33 -0.25 7.19 -1.39
CA PHE A 33 -0.16 7.10 0.07
C PHE A 33 0.93 6.11 0.53
N ILE A 34 1.06 4.94 -0.11
CA ILE A 34 2.16 4.00 0.14
C ILE A 34 3.51 4.64 -0.16
N GLU A 35 3.66 5.29 -1.31
CA GLU A 35 4.91 5.94 -1.71
C GLU A 35 5.28 7.02 -0.68
N MET A 36 4.32 7.86 -0.27
CA MET A 36 4.53 8.85 0.79
C MET A 36 4.94 8.19 2.11
N MET A 37 4.23 7.15 2.55
CA MET A 37 4.60 6.40 3.76
C MET A 37 6.00 5.78 3.65
N SER A 38 6.41 5.32 2.47
CA SER A 38 7.75 4.75 2.26
C SER A 38 8.87 5.75 2.45
N PHE A 39 8.63 7.03 2.10
CA PHE A 39 9.57 8.12 2.37
C PHE A 39 9.69 8.44 3.87
N PHE A 40 8.60 8.28 4.63
CA PHE A 40 8.59 8.50 6.09
C PHE A 40 8.95 7.24 6.89
N SER A 41 8.88 6.05 6.29
CA SER A 41 9.25 4.78 6.90
C SER A 41 10.73 4.46 6.77
N LEU A 42 11.55 5.37 6.25
CA LEU A 42 12.99 5.36 6.53
C LEU A 42 13.13 5.39 8.04
N ASP A 43 13.43 4.20 8.56
CA ASP A 43 13.32 3.74 9.94
C ASP A 43 13.50 4.85 10.97
N TYR A 44 12.40 5.56 11.25
CA TYR A 44 12.39 6.70 12.17
C TYR A 44 12.86 6.26 13.56
N ALA A 45 12.53 5.02 13.94
CA ALA A 45 13.01 4.42 15.17
C ALA A 45 14.54 4.27 15.16
N SER A 46 15.13 3.67 14.12
CA SER A 46 16.59 3.57 13.98
C SER A 46 17.29 4.93 13.88
N ALA A 47 16.70 5.91 13.19
CA ALA A 47 17.25 7.26 13.06
C ALA A 47 17.27 8.01 14.41
N VAL A 48 16.17 7.93 15.17
CA VAL A 48 16.07 8.50 16.52
C VAL A 48 17.00 7.78 17.49
N GLU A 49 17.06 6.45 17.43
CA GLU A 49 17.98 5.64 18.25
C GLU A 49 19.44 6.00 17.95
N ALA A 50 19.83 6.12 16.69
CA ALA A 50 21.16 6.54 16.29
C ALA A 50 21.51 7.95 16.78
N PHE A 51 20.55 8.88 16.76
CA PHE A 51 20.72 10.23 17.29
C PHE A 51 21.00 10.23 18.80
N PHE A 52 20.20 9.50 19.60
CA PHE A 52 20.41 9.42 21.06
C PHE A 52 21.68 8.65 21.43
N LYS A 53 22.01 7.55 20.73
CA LYS A 53 23.28 6.83 20.93
C LYS A 53 24.50 7.70 20.62
N ARG A 54 24.44 8.53 19.58
CA ARG A 54 25.53 9.47 19.23
C ARG A 54 25.68 10.57 20.30
N LYS A 55 24.58 11.05 20.89
CA LYS A 55 24.61 12.03 21.98
C LYS A 55 25.28 11.47 23.25
N ASN A 56 25.04 10.21 23.59
CA ASN A 56 25.63 9.58 24.78
C ASN A 56 27.10 9.16 24.62
N LYS A 57 27.64 9.12 23.40
CA LYS A 57 29.04 8.72 23.14
C LYS A 57 30.05 9.87 23.28
N ASN A 58 29.56 11.10 23.47
CA ASN A 58 30.36 12.32 23.58
C ASN A 58 30.32 12.94 25.00
N PHE A 59 29.99 12.17 26.04
CA PHE A 59 30.12 12.53 27.44
C PHE A 59 30.98 11.51 28.17
#